data_AF-A0A820VZ22-F1
#
_entry.id   AF-A0A820VZ22-F1
#
_cell.length_a   1.000
_cell.length_b   1.000
_cell.length_c   1.000
_cell.angle_alpha   90.00
_cell.angle_beta   90.00
_cell.angle_gamma   90.00
#
_symmetry.space_group_name_H-M   'P 1'
#
loop_
_entity.id
_entity.type
_entity.pdbx_description
1 polymer ?
#
loop_
_entity_poly.entity_id
_entity_poly.type
_entity_poly.pdbx_seq_one_letter_code
_entity_poly.pdbx_strand_id
1 'polypeptide(L)'
;AVPENSKQYYGFTRFAIELNELDDDLRQHLPPTDTRFRPDQRLLEAGQVELAEKEKARIEAAQRSRADSAFCPKWFKCDGDSYTLIRDEDPFHYYWKKREEHWIGVEFTQLW
;
A
#
# COMPACT_ATOMS: atom_id res chain seq x y z
N ALA A 1 -9.26 18.85 13.21
CA ALA A 1 -9.64 18.62 14.61
C ALA A 1 -9.47 17.14 14.96
N VAL A 2 -9.14 16.83 16.22
CA VAL A 2 -9.05 15.43 16.69
C VAL A 2 -10.45 14.97 17.12
N PRO A 3 -10.96 13.83 16.63
CA PRO A 3 -12.27 13.31 17.01
C PRO A 3 -12.37 12.97 18.52
N GLU A 4 -13.57 13.09 19.09
CA GLU A 4 -13.83 12.83 20.51
C GLU A 4 -13.44 11.40 20.95
N ASN A 5 -13.64 10.43 20.06
CA ASN A 5 -13.31 9.02 20.28
C ASN A 5 -11.85 8.65 19.94
N SER A 6 -11.01 9.61 19.54
CA SER A 6 -9.60 9.37 19.13
C SER A 6 -8.80 8.49 20.09
N LYS A 7 -8.98 8.62 21.41
CA LYS A 7 -8.29 7.79 22.42
C LYS A 7 -8.56 6.29 22.28
N GLN A 8 -9.72 5.91 21.73
CA GLN A 8 -10.07 4.51 21.46
C GLN A 8 -9.48 4.02 20.13
N TYR A 9 -9.10 4.94 19.24
CA TYR A 9 -8.55 4.67 17.90
C TYR A 9 -7.13 5.23 17.79
N TYR A 10 -6.24 4.76 18.67
CA TYR A 10 -4.80 5.03 18.63
C TYR A 10 -4.40 6.53 18.70
N GLY A 11 -5.31 7.40 19.14
CA GLY A 11 -5.08 8.86 19.14
C GLY A 11 -5.11 9.49 17.75
N PHE A 12 -5.69 8.82 16.75
CA PHE A 12 -5.67 9.29 15.37
C PHE A 12 -6.45 10.61 15.17
N THR A 13 -5.90 11.44 14.29
CA THR A 13 -6.62 12.58 13.73
C THR A 13 -7.67 12.10 12.74
N ARG A 14 -8.65 12.97 12.40
CA ARG A 14 -9.62 12.66 11.34
C ARG A 14 -8.94 12.25 10.02
N PHE A 15 -7.90 12.99 9.63
CA PHE A 15 -7.11 12.68 8.44
C PHE A 15 -6.46 11.30 8.51
N ALA A 16 -5.86 10.92 9.65
CA ALA A 16 -5.23 9.62 9.81
C ALA A 16 -6.23 8.45 9.75
N ILE A 17 -7.46 8.65 10.24
CA ILE A 17 -8.54 7.66 10.12
C ILE A 17 -8.89 7.43 8.64
N GLU A 18 -8.96 8.50 7.84
CA GLU A 18 -9.35 8.45 6.41
C GLU A 18 -8.23 7.87 5.51
N LEU A 19 -6.97 7.87 5.95
CA LEU A 19 -5.84 7.39 5.14
C LEU A 19 -6.01 5.95 4.65
N ASN A 20 -6.55 5.06 5.49
CA ASN A 20 -6.70 3.65 5.16
C ASN A 20 -8.15 3.28 4.79
N GLU A 21 -9.05 4.23 4.62
CA GLU A 21 -10.40 3.93 4.13
C GLU A 21 -10.34 3.34 2.72
N LEU A 22 -11.12 2.29 2.46
CA LEU A 22 -11.17 1.59 1.18
C LEU A 22 -12.63 1.43 0.75
N ASP A 23 -13.12 2.41 0.03
CA ASP A 23 -14.42 2.35 -0.63
C ASP A 23 -14.34 1.54 -1.95
N ASP A 24 -15.50 1.12 -2.45
CA ASP A 24 -15.60 0.27 -3.64
C ASP A 24 -15.18 1.01 -4.93
N ASP A 25 -15.42 2.32 -4.99
CA ASP A 25 -15.06 3.15 -6.15
C ASP A 25 -13.54 3.37 -6.22
N LEU A 26 -12.87 3.53 -5.09
CA LEU A 26 -11.42 3.66 -4.99
C LEU A 26 -10.75 2.32 -5.28
N ARG A 27 -11.34 1.21 -4.82
CA ARG A 27 -10.80 -0.15 -5.00
C ARG A 27 -10.48 -0.45 -6.46
N GLN A 28 -11.32 -0.02 -7.40
CA GLN A 28 -11.11 -0.28 -8.84
C GLN A 28 -9.92 0.51 -9.44
N HIS A 29 -9.45 1.54 -8.72
CA HIS A 29 -8.37 2.44 -9.15
C HIS A 29 -7.09 2.27 -8.35
N LEU A 30 -6.94 1.20 -7.58
CA LEU A 30 -5.73 0.95 -6.79
C LEU A 30 -4.95 -0.25 -7.34
N PRO A 31 -3.61 -0.22 -7.31
CA PRO A 31 -2.83 -1.40 -7.63
C PRO A 31 -2.98 -2.43 -6.51
N PRO A 32 -2.75 -3.73 -6.76
CA PRO A 32 -2.81 -4.77 -5.73
C PRO A 32 -1.76 -4.58 -4.63
N THR A 33 -0.79 -3.66 -4.81
CA THR A 33 0.24 -3.30 -3.83
C THR A 33 -0.14 -2.14 -2.92
N ASP A 34 -1.32 -1.52 -3.08
CA ASP A 34 -1.77 -0.44 -2.18
C ASP A 34 -1.95 -0.96 -0.75
N THR A 35 -1.52 -0.16 0.24
CA THR A 35 -1.57 -0.54 1.65
C THR A 35 -2.99 -0.86 2.15
N ARG A 36 -4.03 -0.29 1.53
CA ARG A 36 -5.42 -0.59 1.89
C ARG A 36 -5.81 -2.05 1.71
N PHE A 37 -5.09 -2.79 0.88
CA PHE A 37 -5.30 -4.23 0.67
C PHE A 37 -4.51 -5.12 1.62
N ARG A 38 -3.64 -4.54 2.46
CA ARG A 38 -2.76 -5.29 3.35
C ARG A 38 -3.58 -5.97 4.48
N PRO A 39 -3.66 -7.32 4.52
CA PRO A 39 -4.69 -8.01 5.28
C PRO A 39 -4.46 -8.00 6.80
N ASP A 40 -3.22 -8.07 7.28
CA ASP A 40 -2.88 -7.95 8.70
C ASP A 40 -3.36 -6.61 9.29
N GLN A 41 -3.13 -5.52 8.56
CA GLN A 41 -3.57 -4.19 8.97
C GLN A 41 -5.11 -4.07 9.01
N ARG A 42 -5.81 -4.64 8.02
CA ARG A 42 -7.28 -4.66 7.98
C ARG A 42 -7.89 -5.49 9.11
N LEU A 43 -7.31 -6.65 9.40
CA LEU A 43 -7.75 -7.50 10.52
C LEU A 43 -7.56 -6.79 11.86
N LEU A 44 -6.45 -6.08 12.03
CA LEU A 44 -6.21 -5.29 13.24
C LEU A 44 -7.24 -4.18 13.41
N GLU A 45 -7.55 -3.44 12.35
CA GLU A 45 -8.58 -2.39 12.39
C GLU A 45 -9.99 -2.93 12.65
N ALA A 46 -10.28 -4.16 12.21
CA ALA A 46 -11.53 -4.87 12.53
C ALA A 46 -11.54 -5.48 13.96
N GLY A 47 -10.49 -5.27 14.76
CA GLY A 47 -10.35 -5.79 16.12
C GLY A 47 -9.98 -7.28 16.20
N GLN A 48 -9.64 -7.92 15.08
CA GLN A 48 -9.29 -9.35 15.00
C GLN A 48 -7.79 -9.57 15.25
N VAL A 49 -7.33 -9.28 16.47
CA VAL A 49 -5.90 -9.23 16.82
C VAL A 49 -5.16 -10.54 16.54
N GLU A 50 -5.73 -11.69 16.90
CA GLU A 50 -5.07 -12.99 16.68
C GLU A 50 -4.89 -13.33 15.21
N LEU A 51 -5.87 -12.98 14.36
CA LEU A 51 -5.80 -13.19 12.91
C LEU A 51 -4.81 -12.21 12.27
N ALA A 52 -4.79 -10.97 12.74
CA ALA A 52 -3.82 -9.96 12.30
C ALA A 52 -2.38 -10.40 12.52
N GLU A 53 -2.07 -10.97 13.70
CA GLU A 53 -0.71 -11.45 14.01
C GLU A 53 -0.31 -12.64 13.12
N LYS A 54 -1.23 -13.58 12.86
CA LYS A 54 -0.99 -14.70 11.93
C LYS A 54 -0.70 -14.21 10.51
N GLU A 55 -1.49 -13.27 10.01
CA GLU A 55 -1.28 -12.69 8.68
C GLU A 55 0.03 -11.89 8.61
N LYS A 56 0.37 -11.12 9.65
CA LYS A 56 1.63 -10.40 9.73
C LYS A 56 2.82 -11.35 9.60
N ALA A 57 2.82 -12.45 10.36
CA ALA A 57 3.88 -13.45 10.31
C ALA A 57 4.01 -14.08 8.90
N ARG A 58 2.88 -14.37 8.23
CA ARG A 58 2.84 -14.93 6.88
C ARG A 58 3.43 -13.95 5.84
N ILE A 59 3.02 -12.69 5.88
CA ILE A 59 3.50 -11.63 4.97
C ILE A 59 5.00 -11.43 5.12
N GLU A 60 5.49 -11.30 6.35
CA GLU A 60 6.92 -11.11 6.61
C GLU A 60 7.76 -12.33 6.19
N ALA A 61 7.25 -13.55 6.38
CA ALA A 61 7.91 -14.76 5.91
C ALA A 61 8.00 -14.80 4.38
N ALA A 62 6.91 -14.44 3.67
CA ALA A 62 6.89 -14.31 2.23
C ALA A 62 7.81 -13.18 1.72
N GLN A 63 7.94 -12.09 2.47
CA GLN A 63 8.91 -11.04 2.14
C GLN A 63 10.35 -11.53 2.29
N ARG A 64 10.67 -12.23 3.39
CA ARG A 64 12.00 -12.81 3.62
C ARG A 64 12.39 -13.80 2.52
N SER A 65 11.47 -14.64 2.05
CA SER A 65 11.76 -15.60 0.97
C SER A 65 11.99 -14.95 -0.40
N ARG A 66 11.49 -13.72 -0.62
CA ARG A 66 11.70 -12.95 -1.85
C ARG A 66 12.97 -12.07 -1.80
N ALA A 67 13.59 -11.92 -0.64
CA ALA A 67 14.72 -11.00 -0.45
C ALA A 67 15.95 -11.36 -1.30
N ASP A 68 16.09 -12.62 -1.70
CA ASP A 68 17.18 -13.10 -2.56
C ASP A 68 17.01 -12.71 -4.05
N SER A 69 15.88 -12.11 -4.42
CA SER A 69 15.63 -11.61 -5.78
C SER A 69 16.06 -10.14 -5.93
N ALA A 70 16.61 -9.79 -7.10
CA ALA A 70 16.96 -8.41 -7.41
C ALA A 70 15.69 -7.53 -7.37
N PHE A 71 15.62 -6.64 -6.38
CA PHE A 71 14.49 -5.73 -6.19
C PHE A 71 14.70 -4.43 -6.98
N CYS A 72 13.77 -4.12 -7.88
CA CYS A 72 13.69 -2.83 -8.54
C CYS A 72 12.35 -2.17 -8.17
N PRO A 73 12.35 -0.98 -7.53
CA PRO A 73 11.12 -0.23 -7.29
C PRO A 73 10.43 0.12 -8.62
N LYS A 74 9.10 0.00 -8.67
CA LYS A 74 8.33 0.20 -9.92
C LYS A 74 8.03 1.66 -10.25
N TRP A 75 7.88 2.51 -9.23
CA TRP A 75 7.43 3.90 -9.39
C TRP A 75 8.55 4.92 -9.23
N PHE A 76 9.70 4.47 -8.74
CA PHE A 76 10.86 5.29 -8.44
C PHE A 76 12.10 4.65 -9.05
N LYS A 77 12.95 5.48 -9.66
CA LYS A 77 14.28 5.04 -10.09
C LYS A 77 15.27 5.26 -8.95
N CYS A 78 16.18 4.30 -8.78
CA CYS A 78 17.33 4.44 -7.90
C CYS A 78 18.43 5.17 -8.65
N ASP A 79 18.92 6.26 -8.08
CA ASP A 79 20.04 7.07 -8.59
C ASP A 79 21.06 7.25 -7.47
N GLY A 80 21.93 6.24 -7.33
CA GLY A 80 22.86 6.12 -6.21
C GLY A 80 22.14 5.93 -4.88
N ASP A 81 22.34 6.86 -3.94
CA ASP A 81 21.67 6.88 -2.63
C ASP A 81 20.29 7.57 -2.65
N SER A 82 19.84 8.04 -3.81
CA SER A 82 18.60 8.80 -3.96
C SER A 82 17.55 8.05 -4.76
N TYR A 83 16.28 8.28 -4.45
CA TYR A 83 15.15 7.79 -5.22
C TYR A 83 14.40 8.96 -5.81
N THR A 84 14.14 8.89 -7.12
CA THR A 84 13.35 9.91 -7.82
C THR A 84 12.16 9.26 -8.50
N LEU A 85 11.02 9.97 -8.50
CA LEU A 85 9.82 9.53 -9.21
C LEU A 85 10.15 9.31 -10.69
N ILE A 86 9.69 8.19 -11.25
CA ILE A 86 9.78 7.94 -12.69
C ILE A 86 8.82 8.91 -13.38
N ARG A 87 9.43 9.91 -14.03
CA ARG A 87 8.76 10.87 -14.90
C ARG A 87 8.95 10.36 -16.32
N ASP A 88 7.90 9.86 -16.92
CA ASP A 88 7.85 9.80 -18.38
C ASP A 88 7.76 11.22 -18.93
N GLU A 89 7.85 11.39 -20.25
CA GLU A 89 7.58 12.68 -20.94
C GLU A 89 6.14 13.21 -20.69
N ASP A 90 5.34 12.46 -19.94
CA ASP A 90 3.95 12.71 -19.60
C ASP A 90 3.81 13.63 -18.37
N PRO A 91 2.97 14.68 -18.44
CA PRO A 91 2.71 15.58 -17.31
C PRO A 91 2.13 14.89 -16.07
N PHE A 92 1.59 13.67 -16.18
CA PHE A 92 0.93 12.96 -15.07
C PHE A 92 1.84 12.00 -14.29
N HIS A 93 3.12 11.86 -14.62
CA HIS A 93 4.03 10.84 -14.01
C HIS A 93 3.55 9.39 -14.23
N TYR A 94 4.49 8.43 -14.29
CA TYR A 94 4.21 7.06 -14.73
C TYR A 94 3.10 6.34 -13.92
N TYR A 95 3.05 6.54 -12.60
CA TYR A 95 2.06 5.92 -11.73
C TYR A 95 0.62 6.33 -12.06
N TRP A 96 0.35 7.64 -12.18
CA TRP A 96 -1.02 8.15 -12.37
C TRP A 96 -1.53 7.82 -13.76
N LYS A 97 -0.66 7.87 -14.78
CA LYS A 97 -0.99 7.36 -16.12
C LYS A 97 -1.42 5.89 -16.08
N LYS A 98 -0.65 5.03 -15.42
CA LYS A 98 -1.00 3.61 -15.29
C LYS A 98 -2.28 3.38 -14.49
N ARG A 99 -2.60 4.26 -13.55
CA ARG A 99 -3.88 4.23 -12.84
C ARG A 99 -5.07 4.51 -13.76
N GLU A 100 -4.95 5.50 -14.64
CA GLU A 100 -5.99 5.81 -15.65
C GLU A 100 -6.15 4.70 -16.67
N GLU A 101 -5.06 4.02 -17.03
CA GLU A 101 -5.06 2.83 -17.91
C GLU A 101 -5.48 1.54 -17.19
N HIS A 102 -6.06 1.60 -15.99
CA HIS A 102 -6.45 0.42 -15.19
C HIS A 102 -5.32 -0.62 -15.03
N TRP A 103 -4.09 -0.12 -14.88
CA TRP A 103 -2.87 -0.91 -14.69
C TRP A 103 -2.51 -1.83 -15.85
N ILE A 104 -3.05 -1.60 -17.05
CA ILE A 104 -2.74 -2.39 -18.25
C ILE A 104 -1.22 -2.35 -18.52
N GLY A 105 -0.66 -3.55 -18.69
CA GLY A 105 0.78 -3.75 -18.95
C GLY A 105 1.67 -3.60 -17.73
N VAL A 106 1.11 -3.44 -16.52
CA VAL A 106 1.89 -3.44 -15.28
C VAL A 106 1.81 -4.82 -14.63
N GLU A 107 2.97 -5.49 -14.54
CA GLU A 107 3.06 -6.74 -13.79
C GLU A 107 3.23 -6.45 -12.29
N PHE A 108 2.39 -7.06 -11.46
CA PHE A 108 2.50 -6.97 -10.01
C PHE A 108 2.94 -8.30 -9.41
N THR A 109 3.93 -8.24 -8.53
CA THR A 109 4.27 -9.36 -7.66
C THR A 109 3.25 -9.41 -6.52
N GLN A 110 2.68 -10.59 -6.26
CA GLN A 110 1.81 -10.79 -5.10
C GLN A 110 2.62 -10.59 -3.81
N LEU A 111 2.28 -9.58 -3.01
CA LEU A 111 3.04 -9.21 -1.80
C LEU A 111 2.55 -9.92 -0.55
N TRP A 112 1.23 -10.11 -0.43
CA TRP A 112 0.53 -10.82 0.64
C TRP A 112 -0.41 -11.84 0.06
#